data_AF-A0A087N834-F1
#
_entry.id   AF-A0A087N834-F1
#
_cell.length_a   1.000
_cell.length_b   1.000
_cell.length_c   1.000
_cell.angle_alpha   90.00
_cell.angle_beta   90.00
_cell.angle_gamma   90.00
#
_symmetry.space_group_name_H-M   'P 1'
#
loop_
_entity.id
_entity.type
_entity.pdbx_description
1 polymer ?
#
loop_
_entity_poly.entity_id
_entity_poly.type
_entity_poly.pdbx_seq_one_letter_code
_entity_poly.pdbx_strand_id
1 'polypeptide(L)'
;MSNPNIEKIEKPFYQKMIDLRDGLMLINDSVHRCREGRFYYLTAMSSQIRALFLEKRSDSDSLLIFVSEALKIDIKIYCTADAEELKKFSPIPDPVFLMAGPPISSEKQFSGQISLSIESFLKHKVIYFKSKFYTIEDIIRFFSNNNGGSHYSKYLPKEFVEMLHIGSGHFNALVNLFIQIGQAIVMFGSKIISSFSNQDIYIIAGITQIPKESMVIVDAIDKVDRCRFTVSIRQNGALSIVIQGMNNEKIFLDTISYLNWSRPVIFHFSCKITYDLRTITSVYVNDVEKCQVISDFPILIYSEWDSLDVLVNKRRGDEEGQPFEIYLKFVGVYGKNVSPIEKAQNLLWADGLRDQAESSGILIGSGSYMHGEIGNPNFTEIGNDIKTVMQSEVSFAVIE
;
A
#
# COMPACT_ATOMS: atom_id res chain seq x y z
N MET A 1 21.78 2.86 -36.97
CA MET A 1 22.06 4.30 -36.77
C MET A 1 21.36 4.73 -35.49
N SER A 2 22.10 4.79 -34.38
CA SER A 2 21.61 5.26 -33.08
C SER A 2 21.54 6.79 -33.10
N ASN A 3 20.37 7.35 -32.78
CA ASN A 3 20.16 8.79 -32.75
C ASN A 3 20.90 9.37 -31.51
N PRO A 4 21.92 10.23 -31.66
CA PRO A 4 22.84 10.57 -30.57
C PRO A 4 22.29 11.51 -29.48
N ASN A 5 21.00 11.87 -29.51
CA ASN A 5 20.40 12.84 -28.57
C ASN A 5 19.18 12.32 -27.80
N ILE A 6 18.99 11.00 -27.66
CA ILE A 6 17.98 10.47 -26.74
C ILE A 6 18.67 10.12 -25.43
N GLU A 7 18.76 11.11 -24.55
CA GLU A 7 19.17 10.87 -23.17
C GLU A 7 18.04 10.12 -22.45
N LYS A 8 18.35 8.93 -21.95
CA LYS A 8 17.35 8.07 -21.34
C LYS A 8 17.10 8.53 -19.91
N ILE A 9 15.98 9.21 -19.70
CA ILE A 9 15.57 9.61 -18.36
C ILE A 9 15.06 8.37 -17.61
N GLU A 10 15.80 7.94 -16.59
CA GLU A 10 15.34 6.88 -15.70
C GLU A 10 14.18 7.38 -14.84
N LYS A 11 13.08 6.62 -14.84
CA LYS A 11 11.92 6.95 -13.98
C LYS A 11 12.32 6.79 -12.51
N PRO A 12 12.06 7.80 -11.65
CA PRO A 12 12.32 7.72 -10.22
C PRO A 12 11.43 6.66 -9.53
N PHE A 13 11.87 6.17 -8.36
CA PHE A 13 11.20 5.07 -7.63
C PHE A 13 9.72 5.33 -7.35
N TYR A 14 9.35 6.53 -6.89
CA TYR A 14 7.94 6.86 -6.63
C TYR A 14 7.06 6.72 -7.89
N GLN A 15 7.58 7.09 -9.07
CA GLN A 15 6.83 6.95 -10.32
C GLN A 15 6.67 5.47 -10.68
N LYS A 16 7.69 4.64 -10.40
CA LYS A 16 7.60 3.18 -10.56
C LYS A 16 6.55 2.58 -9.60
N MET A 17 6.42 3.09 -8.37
CA MET A 17 5.36 2.70 -7.43
C MET A 17 3.97 3.09 -7.93
N ILE A 18 3.82 4.30 -8.47
CA ILE A 18 2.56 4.76 -9.08
C ILE A 18 2.19 3.88 -10.28
N ASP A 19 3.14 3.63 -11.18
CA ASP A 19 2.94 2.76 -12.36
C ASP A 19 2.51 1.34 -11.93
N LEU A 20 3.13 0.78 -10.87
CA LEU A 20 2.75 -0.52 -10.30
C LEU A 20 1.32 -0.49 -9.76
N ARG A 21 0.98 0.54 -8.98
CA ARG A 21 -0.37 0.76 -8.42
C ARG A 21 -1.43 0.78 -9.49
N ASP A 22 -1.25 1.61 -10.51
CA ASP A 22 -2.18 1.79 -11.62
C ASP A 22 -2.36 0.48 -12.40
N GLY A 23 -1.27 -0.21 -12.71
CA GLY A 23 -1.30 -1.50 -13.39
C GLY A 23 -2.08 -2.55 -12.59
N LEU A 24 -1.88 -2.63 -11.27
CA LEU A 24 -2.58 -3.56 -10.40
C LEU A 24 -4.07 -3.25 -10.27
N MET A 25 -4.45 -1.96 -10.17
CA MET A 25 -5.86 -1.55 -10.16
C MET A 25 -6.57 -1.98 -11.46
N LEU A 26 -5.94 -1.74 -12.62
CA LEU A 26 -6.49 -2.15 -13.91
C LEU A 26 -6.64 -3.67 -14.02
N ILE A 27 -5.69 -4.45 -13.49
CA ILE A 27 -5.80 -5.91 -13.46
C ILE A 27 -6.94 -6.33 -12.53
N ASN A 28 -7.06 -5.74 -11.34
CA ASN A 28 -8.10 -6.06 -10.36
C ASN A 28 -9.50 -5.81 -10.94
N ASP A 29 -9.71 -4.64 -11.55
CA ASP A 29 -10.95 -4.29 -12.22
C ASP A 29 -11.25 -5.25 -13.37
N SER A 30 -10.25 -5.53 -14.21
CA SER A 30 -10.41 -6.44 -15.36
C SER A 30 -10.74 -7.87 -14.93
N VAL A 31 -10.12 -8.36 -13.85
CA VAL A 31 -10.43 -9.65 -13.22
C VAL A 31 -11.89 -9.69 -12.80
N HIS A 32 -12.36 -8.66 -12.07
CA HIS A 32 -13.74 -8.60 -11.60
C HIS A 32 -14.73 -8.63 -12.78
N ARG A 33 -14.48 -7.79 -13.81
CA ARG A 33 -15.32 -7.75 -15.01
C ARG A 33 -15.30 -9.05 -15.80
N CYS A 34 -14.16 -9.74 -15.89
CA CYS A 34 -14.08 -11.04 -16.56
C CYS A 34 -14.84 -12.12 -15.77
N ARG A 35 -14.84 -12.07 -14.43
CA ARG A 35 -15.66 -12.95 -13.58
C ARG A 35 -17.16 -12.71 -13.77
N GLU A 36 -17.57 -11.48 -14.07
CA GLU A 36 -18.93 -11.12 -14.48
C GLU A 36 -19.28 -11.52 -15.93
N GLY A 37 -18.37 -12.19 -16.66
CA GLY A 37 -18.57 -12.63 -18.05
C GLY A 37 -18.22 -11.59 -19.11
N ARG A 38 -17.68 -10.42 -18.74
CA ARG A 38 -17.26 -9.36 -19.68
C ARG A 38 -15.84 -9.59 -20.19
N PHE A 39 -15.65 -10.59 -21.04
CA PHE A 39 -14.33 -11.04 -21.48
C PHE A 39 -13.54 -10.06 -22.37
N TYR A 40 -14.14 -8.99 -22.86
CA TYR A 40 -13.39 -7.95 -23.58
C TYR A 40 -12.36 -7.22 -22.70
N TYR A 41 -12.45 -7.33 -21.37
CA TYR A 41 -11.42 -6.85 -20.44
C TYR A 41 -10.18 -7.76 -20.37
N LEU A 42 -10.21 -8.98 -20.92
CA LEU A 42 -9.02 -9.85 -20.98
C LEU A 42 -7.87 -9.17 -21.72
N THR A 43 -8.19 -8.36 -22.72
CA THR A 43 -7.28 -7.48 -23.45
C THR A 43 -6.50 -6.59 -22.50
N ALA A 44 -7.19 -5.72 -21.76
CA ALA A 44 -6.59 -4.77 -20.84
C ALA A 44 -5.79 -5.49 -19.75
N MET A 45 -6.37 -6.55 -19.17
CA MET A 45 -5.70 -7.41 -18.20
C MET A 45 -4.37 -7.95 -18.73
N SER A 46 -4.38 -8.48 -19.96
CA SER A 46 -3.20 -9.13 -20.54
C SER A 46 -2.04 -8.19 -20.80
N SER A 47 -2.34 -6.98 -21.28
CA SER A 47 -1.32 -5.96 -21.54
C SER A 47 -0.68 -5.48 -20.23
N GLN A 48 -1.49 -5.29 -19.18
CA GLN A 48 -0.98 -4.90 -17.87
C GLN A 48 -0.17 -6.02 -17.20
N ILE A 49 -0.66 -7.27 -17.22
CA ILE A 49 0.09 -8.41 -16.68
C ILE A 49 1.46 -8.54 -17.36
N ARG A 50 1.50 -8.43 -18.69
CA ARG A 50 2.75 -8.48 -19.44
C ARG A 50 3.70 -7.34 -19.04
N ALA A 51 3.21 -6.10 -18.98
CA ALA A 51 4.02 -4.95 -18.59
C ALA A 51 4.61 -5.09 -17.18
N LEU A 52 3.85 -5.66 -16.24
CA LEU A 52 4.29 -5.81 -14.86
C LEU A 52 5.23 -7.00 -14.62
N PHE A 53 5.09 -8.11 -15.36
CA PHE A 53 5.81 -9.38 -15.10
C PHE A 53 6.82 -9.80 -16.17
N LEU A 54 6.61 -9.47 -17.45
CA LEU A 54 7.41 -10.03 -18.55
C LEU A 54 8.29 -8.99 -19.25
N GLU A 55 7.87 -7.73 -19.30
CA GLU A 55 8.66 -6.71 -19.99
C GLU A 55 9.87 -6.35 -19.16
N LYS A 56 11.03 -6.87 -19.60
CA LYS A 56 12.32 -6.44 -19.11
C LYS A 56 12.47 -4.96 -19.44
N ARG A 57 12.76 -4.19 -18.40
CA ARG A 57 13.15 -2.81 -18.61
C ARG A 57 14.62 -2.79 -18.98
N SER A 58 15.07 -1.67 -19.53
CA SER A 58 16.48 -1.50 -19.83
C SER A 58 17.37 -1.43 -18.59
N ASP A 59 16.79 -1.03 -17.47
CA ASP A 59 17.47 -0.76 -16.20
C ASP A 59 17.29 -1.91 -15.18
N SER A 60 16.37 -2.85 -15.42
CA SER A 60 16.05 -3.93 -14.47
C SER A 60 15.15 -5.01 -15.10
N ASP A 61 14.91 -6.09 -14.37
CA ASP A 61 13.83 -7.05 -14.68
C ASP A 61 12.44 -6.37 -14.60
N SER A 62 11.37 -7.15 -14.63
CA SER A 62 10.00 -6.62 -14.70
C SER A 62 9.67 -5.71 -13.50
N LEU A 63 8.70 -4.80 -13.69
CA LEU A 63 8.42 -3.75 -12.69
C LEU A 63 8.13 -4.32 -11.30
N LEU A 64 7.39 -5.45 -11.22
CA LEU A 64 7.08 -6.07 -9.95
C LEU A 64 8.33 -6.62 -9.24
N ILE A 65 9.24 -7.26 -9.98
CA ILE A 65 10.52 -7.77 -9.44
C ILE A 65 11.35 -6.60 -8.92
N PHE A 66 11.56 -5.57 -9.75
CA PHE A 66 12.32 -4.38 -9.38
C PHE A 66 11.83 -3.74 -8.07
N VAL A 67 10.51 -3.52 -7.95
CA VAL A 67 9.95 -2.90 -6.74
C VAL A 67 10.09 -3.83 -5.52
N SER A 68 9.86 -5.14 -5.70
CA SER A 68 10.00 -6.09 -4.60
C SER A 68 11.43 -6.17 -4.06
N GLU A 69 12.43 -6.13 -4.94
CA GLU A 69 13.85 -6.10 -4.56
C GLU A 69 14.23 -4.79 -3.86
N ALA A 70 13.78 -3.65 -4.40
CA ALA A 70 14.03 -2.33 -3.81
C ALA A 70 13.47 -2.22 -2.37
N LEU A 71 12.31 -2.83 -2.11
CA LEU A 71 11.69 -2.87 -0.79
C LEU A 71 12.13 -4.09 0.06
N LYS A 72 12.99 -4.96 -0.47
CA LYS A 72 13.47 -6.20 0.18
C LYS A 72 12.33 -7.13 0.63
N ILE A 73 11.32 -7.28 -0.22
CA ILE A 73 10.15 -8.14 0.03
C ILE A 73 10.34 -9.48 -0.66
N ASP A 74 10.40 -10.55 0.13
CA ASP A 74 10.41 -11.92 -0.40
C ASP A 74 8.98 -12.36 -0.79
N ILE A 75 8.73 -12.44 -2.09
CA ILE A 75 7.43 -12.86 -2.64
C ILE A 75 7.46 -14.36 -2.91
N LYS A 76 6.75 -15.10 -2.08
CA LYS A 76 6.52 -16.54 -2.25
C LYS A 76 5.19 -16.81 -2.92
N ILE A 77 5.24 -17.61 -3.98
CA ILE A 77 4.07 -18.05 -4.73
C ILE A 77 3.82 -19.52 -4.43
N TYR A 78 2.63 -19.84 -3.95
CA TYR A 78 2.20 -21.20 -3.66
C TYR A 78 1.24 -21.68 -4.75
N CYS A 79 1.55 -22.83 -5.33
CA CYS A 79 0.74 -23.47 -6.37
C CYS A 79 0.93 -24.99 -6.30
N THR A 80 0.13 -25.76 -7.04
CA THR A 80 0.34 -27.21 -7.13
C THR A 80 1.59 -27.54 -7.96
N ALA A 81 2.02 -28.81 -7.87
CA ALA A 81 3.00 -29.41 -8.77
C ALA A 81 2.75 -29.08 -10.25
N ASP A 82 3.81 -29.12 -11.05
CA ASP A 82 3.74 -28.82 -12.48
C ASP A 82 2.96 -29.89 -13.27
N ALA A 83 2.55 -29.54 -14.48
CA ALA A 83 1.83 -30.44 -15.36
C ALA A 83 2.65 -31.68 -15.76
N GLU A 84 3.97 -31.59 -15.73
CA GLU A 84 4.86 -32.71 -16.08
C GLU A 84 4.87 -33.77 -14.98
N GLU A 85 4.92 -33.35 -13.72
CA GLU A 85 4.81 -34.19 -12.54
C GLU A 85 3.42 -34.80 -12.45
N LEU A 86 2.35 -34.00 -12.60
CA LEU A 86 0.98 -34.51 -12.59
C LEU A 86 0.72 -35.55 -13.68
N LYS A 87 1.33 -35.39 -14.87
CA LYS A 87 1.21 -36.39 -15.96
C LYS A 87 1.72 -37.77 -15.52
N LYS A 88 2.77 -37.85 -14.68
CA LYS A 88 3.32 -39.13 -14.19
C LYS A 88 2.34 -39.90 -13.30
N PHE A 89 1.43 -39.19 -12.64
CA PHE A 89 0.43 -39.75 -11.73
C PHE A 89 -0.98 -39.80 -12.36
N SER A 90 -1.12 -39.42 -13.63
CA SER A 90 -2.40 -39.42 -14.32
C SER A 90 -2.91 -40.86 -14.53
N PRO A 91 -4.17 -41.17 -14.17
CA PRO A 91 -4.78 -42.47 -14.45
C PRO A 91 -5.04 -42.68 -15.96
N ILE A 92 -5.03 -41.60 -16.75
CA ILE A 92 -5.19 -41.63 -18.20
C ILE A 92 -3.79 -41.63 -18.84
N PRO A 93 -3.43 -42.68 -19.60
CA PRO A 93 -2.21 -42.70 -20.41
C PRO A 93 -2.29 -41.62 -21.49
N ASP A 94 -1.33 -40.69 -21.47
CA ASP A 94 -1.18 -39.57 -22.41
C ASP A 94 -2.46 -38.71 -22.61
N PRO A 95 -2.86 -37.92 -21.58
CA PRO A 95 -4.05 -37.09 -21.68
C PRO A 95 -3.90 -36.02 -22.76
N VAL A 96 -4.95 -35.78 -23.56
CA VAL A 96 -4.91 -34.72 -24.60
C VAL A 96 -4.71 -33.34 -23.99
N PHE A 97 -5.24 -33.12 -22.78
CA PHE A 97 -5.14 -31.89 -22.03
C PHE A 97 -4.99 -32.19 -20.53
N LEU A 98 -4.08 -31.50 -19.87
CA LEU A 98 -3.94 -31.49 -18.41
C LEU A 98 -3.57 -30.08 -17.93
N MET A 99 -4.21 -29.63 -16.86
CA MET A 99 -3.96 -28.33 -16.24
C MET A 99 -3.43 -28.51 -14.82
N ALA A 100 -2.44 -27.70 -14.48
CA ALA A 100 -1.76 -27.66 -13.20
C ALA A 100 -1.60 -26.21 -12.73
N GLY A 101 -1.22 -26.01 -11.46
CA GLY A 101 -0.93 -24.71 -10.87
C GLY A 101 -1.98 -24.27 -9.85
N PRO A 102 -3.25 -24.06 -10.25
CA PRO A 102 -4.31 -23.67 -9.33
C PRO A 102 -4.54 -24.63 -8.14
N PRO A 103 -4.93 -24.09 -6.96
CA PRO A 103 -5.06 -22.66 -6.66
C PRO A 103 -3.68 -21.99 -6.47
N ILE A 104 -3.58 -20.74 -6.92
CA ILE A 104 -2.39 -19.90 -6.77
C ILE A 104 -2.63 -18.96 -5.59
N SER A 105 -1.73 -18.98 -4.60
CA SER A 105 -1.87 -18.21 -3.35
C SER A 105 -0.54 -17.60 -2.91
N SER A 106 -0.60 -16.61 -2.01
CA SER A 106 0.59 -15.97 -1.41
C SER A 106 0.97 -16.59 -0.06
N GLU A 107 0.16 -17.53 0.41
CA GLU A 107 0.34 -18.31 1.62
C GLU A 107 -0.04 -19.76 1.33
N LYS A 108 0.60 -20.70 2.03
CA LYS A 108 0.34 -22.13 1.85
C LYS A 108 -1.05 -22.47 2.40
N GLN A 109 -1.94 -22.93 1.52
CA GLN A 109 -3.32 -23.29 1.85
C GLN A 109 -3.48 -24.79 2.18
N PHE A 110 -2.63 -25.65 1.62
CA PHE A 110 -2.64 -27.09 1.89
C PHE A 110 -1.27 -27.74 1.61
N SER A 111 -1.08 -28.97 2.12
CA SER A 111 0.20 -29.67 2.12
C SER A 111 0.81 -29.87 0.72
N GLY A 112 -0.02 -30.14 -0.28
CA GLY A 112 0.37 -30.39 -1.68
C GLY A 112 0.79 -29.17 -2.50
N GLN A 113 0.78 -27.96 -1.93
CA GLN A 113 1.35 -26.79 -2.61
C GLN A 113 2.88 -26.73 -2.43
N ILE A 114 3.55 -26.37 -3.51
CA ILE A 114 4.97 -26.03 -3.56
C ILE A 114 5.15 -24.51 -3.48
N SER A 115 6.31 -24.06 -3.00
CA SER A 115 6.68 -22.64 -2.94
C SER A 115 7.62 -22.31 -4.08
N LEU A 116 7.34 -21.25 -4.83
CA LEU A 116 8.12 -20.78 -5.97
C LEU A 116 8.48 -19.30 -5.81
N SER A 117 9.64 -18.90 -6.35
CA SER A 117 9.94 -17.50 -6.64
C SER A 117 9.13 -17.01 -7.85
N ILE A 118 9.12 -15.70 -8.11
CA ILE A 118 8.45 -15.13 -9.29
C ILE A 118 9.03 -15.72 -10.58
N GLU A 119 10.36 -15.81 -10.71
CA GLU A 119 11.02 -16.34 -11.92
C GLU A 119 10.70 -17.82 -12.12
N SER A 120 10.66 -18.58 -11.03
CA SER A 120 10.33 -20.01 -11.06
C SER A 120 8.87 -20.22 -11.42
N PHE A 121 7.98 -19.37 -10.89
CA PHE A 121 6.55 -19.38 -11.22
C PHE A 121 6.29 -19.07 -12.69
N LEU A 122 6.96 -18.07 -13.27
CA LEU A 122 6.83 -17.75 -14.69
C LEU A 122 7.20 -18.94 -15.61
N LYS A 123 8.19 -19.73 -15.20
CA LYS A 123 8.65 -20.94 -15.91
C LYS A 123 7.87 -22.20 -15.56
N HIS A 124 6.93 -22.12 -14.61
CA HIS A 124 6.16 -23.27 -14.14
C HIS A 124 5.25 -23.80 -15.26
N LYS A 125 5.36 -25.08 -15.58
CA LYS A 125 4.56 -25.73 -16.64
C LYS A 125 3.14 -25.97 -16.12
N VAL A 126 2.18 -25.20 -16.60
CA VAL A 126 0.79 -25.21 -16.11
C VAL A 126 -0.20 -25.89 -17.04
N ILE A 127 0.16 -26.07 -18.31
CA ILE A 127 -0.68 -26.79 -19.26
C ILE A 127 0.16 -27.83 -19.99
N TYR A 128 -0.37 -29.03 -20.09
CA TYR A 128 0.03 -30.03 -21.07
C TYR A 128 -1.09 -30.13 -22.12
N PHE A 129 -0.76 -29.93 -23.39
CA PHE A 129 -1.72 -30.07 -24.49
C PHE A 129 -1.03 -30.66 -25.72
N LYS A 130 -1.60 -31.75 -26.26
CA LYS A 130 -1.09 -32.45 -27.47
C LYS A 130 0.44 -32.64 -27.48
N SER A 131 0.97 -33.25 -26.42
CA SER A 131 2.40 -33.56 -26.30
C SER A 131 3.34 -32.36 -26.09
N LYS A 132 2.80 -31.19 -25.79
CA LYS A 132 3.57 -29.98 -25.45
C LYS A 132 3.21 -29.46 -24.07
N PHE A 133 4.19 -28.87 -23.40
CA PHE A 133 3.99 -28.15 -22.14
C PHE A 133 4.05 -26.65 -22.39
N TYR A 134 3.18 -25.92 -21.71
CA TYR A 134 3.12 -24.46 -21.73
C TYR A 134 3.29 -23.93 -20.31
N THR A 135 4.15 -22.93 -20.19
CA THR A 135 4.47 -22.23 -18.95
C THR A 135 3.50 -21.09 -18.66
N ILE A 136 3.51 -20.55 -17.43
CA ILE A 136 2.78 -19.31 -17.10
C ILE A 136 3.14 -18.18 -18.08
N GLU A 137 4.43 -18.04 -18.38
CA GLU A 137 4.91 -17.05 -19.35
C GLU A 137 4.29 -17.25 -20.74
N ASP A 138 4.20 -18.49 -21.23
CA ASP A 138 3.56 -18.81 -22.52
C ASP A 138 2.09 -18.40 -22.52
N ILE A 139 1.37 -18.65 -21.43
CA ILE A 139 -0.04 -18.26 -21.29
C ILE A 139 -0.18 -16.74 -21.37
N ILE A 140 0.64 -15.99 -20.63
CA ILE A 140 0.62 -14.52 -20.66
C ILE A 140 0.95 -14.01 -22.07
N ARG A 141 1.92 -14.60 -22.75
CA ARG A 141 2.29 -14.23 -24.13
C ARG A 141 1.17 -14.53 -25.13
N PHE A 142 0.47 -15.65 -24.97
CA PHE A 142 -0.67 -15.98 -25.81
C PHE A 142 -1.78 -14.93 -25.71
N PHE A 143 -2.13 -14.47 -24.52
CA PHE A 143 -3.15 -13.42 -24.38
C PHE A 143 -2.62 -12.05 -24.83
N SER A 144 -1.43 -11.64 -24.39
CA SER A 144 -0.92 -10.28 -24.64
C SER A 144 -0.56 -10.00 -26.11
N ASN A 145 0.00 -10.98 -26.83
CA ASN A 145 0.34 -10.80 -28.26
C ASN A 145 -0.87 -10.85 -29.18
N ASN A 146 -2.00 -11.37 -28.71
CA ASN A 146 -3.13 -11.73 -29.57
C ASN A 146 -4.44 -11.06 -29.19
N ASN A 147 -4.57 -10.50 -27.98
CA ASN A 147 -5.78 -9.85 -27.50
C ASN A 147 -5.62 -8.36 -27.17
N GLY A 148 -4.48 -7.67 -27.30
CA GLY A 148 -4.41 -6.33 -26.66
C GLY A 148 -3.32 -5.31 -26.99
N GLY A 149 -2.84 -5.20 -28.23
CA GLY A 149 -1.94 -4.10 -28.60
C GLY A 149 -2.05 -3.68 -30.06
N SER A 150 -1.42 -2.56 -30.41
CA SER A 150 -1.25 -2.00 -31.77
C SER A 150 -0.68 -2.97 -32.82
N HIS A 151 -0.29 -4.18 -32.40
CA HIS A 151 0.14 -5.29 -33.24
C HIS A 151 -0.78 -6.49 -33.06
N TYR A 152 -2.06 -6.38 -33.46
CA TYR A 152 -2.89 -7.56 -33.64
C TYR A 152 -2.23 -8.50 -34.66
N SER A 153 -1.80 -9.68 -34.21
CA SER A 153 -1.53 -10.76 -35.14
C SER A 153 -2.84 -11.15 -35.82
N LYS A 154 -2.92 -11.05 -37.15
CA LYS A 154 -4.07 -11.58 -37.92
C LYS A 154 -4.20 -13.12 -37.81
N TYR A 155 -3.20 -13.78 -37.23
CA TYR A 155 -3.09 -15.23 -37.17
C TYR A 155 -2.88 -15.68 -35.71
N LEU A 156 -3.86 -16.37 -35.15
CA LEU A 156 -3.73 -17.05 -33.86
C LEU A 156 -3.07 -18.42 -34.06
N PRO A 157 -2.14 -18.85 -33.18
CA PRO A 157 -1.66 -20.22 -33.20
C PRO A 157 -2.84 -21.20 -33.06
N LYS A 158 -2.92 -22.19 -33.95
CA LYS A 158 -4.01 -23.19 -33.97
C LYS A 158 -4.21 -23.85 -32.61
N GLU A 159 -3.12 -24.22 -31.94
CA GLU A 159 -3.12 -24.83 -30.61
C GLU A 159 -3.79 -23.92 -29.56
N PHE A 160 -3.56 -22.61 -29.63
CA PHE A 160 -4.19 -21.64 -28.71
C PHE A 160 -5.71 -21.57 -28.94
N VAL A 161 -6.14 -21.50 -30.20
CA VAL A 161 -7.58 -21.52 -30.55
C VAL A 161 -8.24 -22.80 -30.06
N GLU A 162 -7.60 -23.95 -30.27
CA GLU A 162 -8.11 -25.24 -29.79
C GLU A 162 -8.21 -25.29 -28.26
N MET A 163 -7.20 -24.79 -27.52
CA MET A 163 -7.25 -24.70 -26.06
C MET A 163 -8.36 -23.76 -25.57
N LEU A 164 -8.71 -22.70 -26.33
CA LEU A 164 -9.83 -21.84 -25.99
C LEU A 164 -11.20 -22.52 -26.11
N HIS A 165 -11.28 -23.66 -26.80
CA HIS A 165 -12.51 -24.45 -26.88
C HIS A 165 -12.60 -25.52 -25.79
N ILE A 166 -11.59 -25.65 -24.92
CA ILE A 166 -11.60 -26.59 -23.79
C ILE A 166 -12.28 -25.93 -22.59
N GLY A 167 -13.40 -26.50 -22.15
CA GLY A 167 -14.17 -26.00 -21.01
C GLY A 167 -15.54 -26.65 -20.91
N SER A 168 -16.33 -26.22 -19.93
CA SER A 168 -17.72 -26.64 -19.76
C SER A 168 -18.62 -25.41 -19.66
N GLY A 169 -19.73 -25.41 -20.40
CA GLY A 169 -20.63 -24.26 -20.51
C GLY A 169 -19.94 -23.03 -21.12
N HIS A 170 -20.12 -21.86 -20.51
CA HIS A 170 -19.50 -20.60 -20.96
C HIS A 170 -18.10 -20.33 -20.37
N PHE A 171 -17.56 -21.23 -19.56
CA PHE A 171 -16.26 -21.05 -18.90
C PHE A 171 -15.17 -21.87 -19.58
N ASN A 172 -14.37 -21.18 -20.38
CA ASN A 172 -13.14 -21.68 -21.00
C ASN A 172 -12.05 -21.85 -19.94
N ALA A 173 -11.44 -23.04 -19.90
CA ALA A 173 -10.45 -23.40 -18.87
C ALA A 173 -9.20 -22.50 -18.93
N LEU A 174 -8.72 -22.20 -20.13
CA LEU A 174 -7.55 -21.34 -20.35
C LEU A 174 -7.83 -19.88 -19.91
N VAL A 175 -9.03 -19.37 -20.19
CA VAL A 175 -9.47 -18.05 -19.71
C VAL A 175 -9.55 -18.03 -18.18
N ASN A 176 -10.12 -19.08 -17.57
CA ASN A 176 -10.21 -19.17 -16.11
C ASN A 176 -8.83 -19.24 -15.45
N LEU A 177 -7.88 -19.98 -16.03
CA LEU A 177 -6.48 -20.00 -15.58
C LEU A 177 -5.88 -18.59 -15.66
N PHE A 178 -6.09 -17.89 -16.78
CA PHE A 178 -5.56 -16.55 -16.97
C PHE A 178 -6.12 -15.52 -15.98
N ILE A 179 -7.42 -15.61 -15.65
CA ILE A 179 -8.04 -14.79 -14.61
C ILE A 179 -7.41 -15.10 -13.24
N GLN A 180 -7.14 -16.37 -12.92
CA GLN A 180 -6.47 -16.75 -11.67
C GLN A 180 -5.03 -16.23 -11.58
N ILE A 181 -4.31 -16.20 -12.70
CA ILE A 181 -2.99 -15.54 -12.78
C ILE A 181 -3.14 -14.05 -12.45
N GLY A 182 -4.13 -13.36 -13.03
CA GLY A 182 -4.43 -11.96 -12.71
C GLY A 182 -4.74 -11.73 -11.22
N GLN A 183 -5.56 -12.59 -10.62
CA GLN A 183 -5.87 -12.54 -9.17
C GLN A 183 -4.62 -12.72 -8.31
N ALA A 184 -3.76 -13.68 -8.67
CA ALA A 184 -2.52 -13.92 -7.97
C ALA A 184 -1.59 -12.69 -8.02
N ILE A 185 -1.48 -12.09 -9.20
CA ILE A 185 -0.69 -10.86 -9.43
C ILE A 185 -1.18 -9.70 -8.56
N VAL A 186 -2.51 -9.48 -8.51
CA VAL A 186 -3.10 -8.44 -7.65
C VAL A 186 -2.76 -8.67 -6.20
N MET A 187 -2.89 -9.91 -5.71
CA MET A 187 -2.55 -10.26 -4.32
C MET A 187 -1.06 -10.09 -4.01
N PHE A 188 -0.15 -10.42 -4.92
CA PHE A 188 1.29 -10.19 -4.71
C PHE A 188 1.60 -8.69 -4.72
N GLY A 189 1.06 -7.96 -5.69
CA GLY A 189 1.20 -6.52 -5.78
C GLY A 189 0.61 -5.77 -4.58
N SER A 190 -0.52 -6.23 -4.04
CA SER A 190 -1.12 -5.65 -2.84
C SER A 190 -0.21 -5.83 -1.63
N LYS A 191 0.47 -6.99 -1.48
CA LYS A 191 1.48 -7.19 -0.42
C LYS A 191 2.61 -6.17 -0.53
N ILE A 192 3.12 -5.91 -1.73
CA ILE A 192 4.15 -4.90 -1.99
C ILE A 192 3.65 -3.51 -1.57
N ILE A 193 2.53 -3.06 -2.14
CA ILE A 193 1.99 -1.72 -1.90
C ILE A 193 1.65 -1.52 -0.42
N SER A 194 1.07 -2.54 0.22
CA SER A 194 0.72 -2.52 1.64
C SER A 194 1.94 -2.40 2.54
N SER A 195 3.05 -3.07 2.21
CA SER A 195 4.29 -2.97 3.01
C SER A 195 4.91 -1.57 2.95
N PHE A 196 4.68 -0.85 1.85
CA PHE A 196 5.15 0.52 1.67
C PHE A 196 4.29 1.52 2.42
N SER A 197 2.95 1.35 2.38
CA SER A 197 2.00 2.40 2.78
C SER A 197 1.24 2.13 4.08
N ASN A 198 1.15 0.87 4.53
CA ASN A 198 0.47 0.56 5.78
C ASN A 198 1.26 1.10 6.96
N GLN A 199 0.57 1.82 7.83
CA GLN A 199 1.17 2.40 9.03
C GLN A 199 0.12 2.64 10.11
N ASP A 200 0.58 2.55 11.36
CA ASP A 200 -0.13 3.05 12.53
C ASP A 200 0.67 4.21 13.13
N ILE A 201 0.00 5.34 13.35
CA ILE A 201 0.62 6.55 13.92
C ILE A 201 -0.06 6.81 15.26
N TYR A 202 0.74 6.97 16.31
CA TYR A 202 0.29 7.28 17.66
C TYR A 202 0.82 8.65 18.06
N ILE A 203 -0.07 9.54 18.47
CA ILE A 203 0.27 10.87 18.95
C ILE A 203 -0.37 11.03 20.33
N ILE A 204 0.42 11.40 21.33
CA ILE A 204 -0.06 11.78 22.66
C ILE A 204 0.13 13.27 22.79
N ALA A 205 -0.97 14.03 22.74
CA ALA A 205 -0.94 15.47 22.80
C ALA A 205 -2.05 16.03 23.69
N GLY A 206 -1.79 17.19 24.29
CA GLY A 206 -2.74 18.00 25.02
C GLY A 206 -2.71 19.44 24.55
N ILE A 207 -3.75 20.20 24.84
CA ILE A 207 -3.84 21.62 24.53
C ILE A 207 -4.27 22.38 25.77
N THR A 208 -3.79 23.60 25.93
CA THR A 208 -4.11 24.44 27.10
C THR A 208 -5.32 25.35 26.85
N GLN A 209 -5.64 25.60 25.57
CA GLN A 209 -6.83 26.34 25.16
C GLN A 209 -7.40 25.78 23.85
N ILE A 210 -8.71 25.96 23.65
CA ILE A 210 -9.34 25.67 22.35
C ILE A 210 -8.89 26.74 21.36
N PRO A 211 -8.39 26.37 20.17
CA PRO A 211 -7.87 27.35 19.24
C PRO A 211 -9.00 28.19 18.62
N LYS A 212 -8.70 29.46 18.34
CA LYS A 212 -9.63 30.38 17.65
C LYS A 212 -9.74 30.12 16.15
N GLU A 213 -8.83 29.34 15.59
CA GLU A 213 -8.77 28.93 14.19
C GLU A 213 -8.26 27.49 14.08
N SER A 214 -8.19 26.94 12.87
CA SER A 214 -7.64 25.58 12.71
C SER A 214 -6.14 25.60 12.91
N MET A 215 -5.64 24.91 13.94
CA MET A 215 -4.21 24.82 14.24
C MET A 215 -3.65 23.47 13.83
N VAL A 216 -2.39 23.42 13.39
CA VAL A 216 -1.72 22.18 12.98
C VAL A 216 -0.94 21.63 14.16
N ILE A 217 -1.22 20.38 14.54
CA ILE A 217 -0.42 19.66 15.53
C ILE A 217 0.87 19.18 14.85
N VAL A 218 0.70 18.44 13.75
CA VAL A 218 1.80 17.84 12.98
C VAL A 218 1.55 18.03 11.49
N ASP A 219 2.59 18.39 10.76
CA ASP A 219 2.63 18.46 9.31
C ASP A 219 3.88 17.72 8.81
N ALA A 220 3.69 16.51 8.30
CA ALA A 220 4.77 15.68 7.73
C ALA A 220 4.68 15.69 6.21
N ILE A 221 5.74 16.10 5.52
CA ILE A 221 5.71 16.39 4.08
C ILE A 221 7.00 15.93 3.38
N ASP A 222 6.91 15.37 2.18
CA ASP A 222 8.12 15.07 1.39
C ASP A 222 8.69 16.35 0.74
N LYS A 223 9.97 16.31 0.32
CA LYS A 223 10.69 17.49 -0.21
C LYS A 223 10.00 18.21 -1.36
N VAL A 224 9.10 17.54 -2.07
CA VAL A 224 8.44 18.04 -3.28
C VAL A 224 6.91 18.03 -3.16
N ASP A 225 6.36 17.95 -1.95
CA ASP A 225 4.92 18.06 -1.63
C ASP A 225 4.00 17.11 -2.43
N ARG A 226 4.49 15.89 -2.68
CA ARG A 226 3.71 14.79 -3.26
C ARG A 226 3.07 13.95 -2.17
N CYS A 227 3.77 13.75 -1.06
CA CYS A 227 3.28 12.98 0.08
C CYS A 227 3.17 13.91 1.29
N ARG A 228 1.98 13.93 1.92
CA ARG A 228 1.74 14.77 3.09
C ARG A 228 0.79 14.11 4.07
N PHE A 229 1.08 14.24 5.36
CA PHE A 229 0.22 13.85 6.46
C PHE A 229 0.10 15.04 7.41
N THR A 230 -1.11 15.56 7.57
CA THR A 230 -1.38 16.71 8.40
C THR A 230 -2.43 16.37 9.45
N VAL A 231 -2.15 16.65 10.71
CA VAL A 231 -3.09 16.56 11.83
C VAL A 231 -3.37 17.96 12.34
N SER A 232 -4.63 18.34 12.39
CA SER A 232 -5.05 19.67 12.83
C SER A 232 -6.17 19.59 13.86
N ILE A 233 -6.25 20.60 14.72
CA ILE A 233 -7.34 20.83 15.67
C ILE A 233 -8.18 21.98 15.13
N ARG A 234 -9.48 21.75 15.02
CA ARG A 234 -10.47 22.76 14.59
C ARG A 234 -10.86 23.67 15.76
N GLN A 235 -11.55 24.75 15.44
CA GLN A 235 -12.09 25.73 16.40
C GLN A 235 -13.01 25.12 17.46
N ASN A 236 -13.61 23.97 17.17
CA ASN A 236 -14.46 23.22 18.11
C ASN A 236 -13.68 22.16 18.89
N GLY A 237 -12.35 22.15 18.84
CA GLY A 237 -11.52 21.14 19.51
C GLY A 237 -11.56 19.75 18.88
N ALA A 238 -12.24 19.57 17.74
CA ALA A 238 -12.25 18.33 16.99
C ALA A 238 -10.99 18.19 16.12
N LEU A 239 -10.60 16.97 15.81
CA LEU A 239 -9.48 16.67 14.91
C LEU A 239 -9.93 16.65 13.45
N SER A 240 -9.03 17.11 12.59
CA SER A 240 -9.07 16.98 11.13
C SER A 240 -7.72 16.43 10.67
N ILE A 241 -7.75 15.34 9.92
CA ILE A 241 -6.56 14.68 9.37
C ILE A 241 -6.66 14.70 7.87
N VAL A 242 -5.58 15.13 7.21
CA VAL A 242 -5.47 15.15 5.76
C VAL A 242 -4.26 14.33 5.36
N ILE A 243 -4.48 13.42 4.42
CA ILE A 243 -3.43 12.58 3.84
C ILE A 243 -3.43 12.83 2.35
N GLN A 244 -2.25 13.11 1.82
CA GLN A 244 -1.99 13.16 0.39
C GLN A 244 -0.98 12.06 0.06
N GLY A 245 -1.36 11.15 -0.83
CA GLY A 245 -0.46 10.13 -1.36
C GLY A 245 0.38 10.67 -2.52
N MET A 246 1.49 10.01 -2.81
CA MET A 246 2.38 10.34 -3.95
C MET A 246 1.67 10.28 -5.30
N ASN A 247 0.56 9.55 -5.36
CA ASN A 247 -0.37 9.48 -6.47
C ASN A 247 -1.36 10.66 -6.55
N ASN A 248 -1.14 11.73 -5.76
CA ASN A 248 -1.97 12.93 -5.63
C ASN A 248 -3.40 12.70 -5.10
N GLU A 249 -3.73 11.47 -4.70
CA GLU A 249 -5.00 11.17 -4.05
C GLU A 249 -5.02 11.70 -2.62
N LYS A 250 -6.20 12.14 -2.18
CA LYS A 250 -6.39 12.73 -0.85
C LYS A 250 -7.45 12.00 -0.05
N ILE A 251 -7.16 11.79 1.23
CA ILE A 251 -8.10 11.28 2.22
C ILE A 251 -8.25 12.34 3.30
N PHE A 252 -9.50 12.70 3.60
CA PHE A 252 -9.87 13.63 4.65
C PHE A 252 -10.62 12.86 5.73
N LEU A 253 -10.17 12.98 6.99
CA LEU A 253 -10.83 12.37 8.14
C LEU A 253 -11.14 13.46 9.16
N ASP A 254 -12.42 13.65 9.41
CA ASP A 254 -12.91 14.61 10.39
C ASP A 254 -13.63 13.89 11.52
N THR A 255 -13.23 14.20 12.74
CA THR A 255 -13.94 13.73 13.93
C THR A 255 -15.17 14.61 14.17
N ILE A 256 -16.32 13.98 14.43
CA ILE A 256 -17.60 14.69 14.59
C ILE A 256 -17.78 15.26 16.00
N SER A 257 -17.08 14.68 17.00
CA SER A 257 -17.25 15.01 18.42
C SER A 257 -16.17 15.93 18.97
N TYR A 258 -16.56 16.87 19.84
CA TYR A 258 -15.67 17.58 20.76
C TYR A 258 -14.84 16.56 21.55
N LEU A 259 -13.53 16.81 21.65
CA LEU A 259 -12.64 15.98 22.44
C LEU A 259 -12.52 16.55 23.85
N ASN A 260 -12.52 15.67 24.85
CA ASN A 260 -12.23 16.08 26.22
C ASN A 260 -10.71 16.26 26.36
N TRP A 261 -10.27 17.50 26.42
CA TRP A 261 -8.88 17.89 26.54
C TRP A 261 -8.42 18.09 27.98
N SER A 262 -9.23 17.81 29.01
CA SER A 262 -8.85 17.97 30.43
C SER A 262 -7.60 17.18 30.86
N ARG A 263 -7.14 16.28 30.00
CA ARG A 263 -5.88 15.55 30.07
C ARG A 263 -5.34 15.34 28.64
N PRO A 264 -4.06 14.98 28.47
CA PRO A 264 -3.53 14.57 27.17
C PRO A 264 -4.38 13.44 26.57
N VAL A 265 -4.49 13.46 25.25
CA VAL A 265 -5.32 12.55 24.46
C VAL A 265 -4.42 11.71 23.57
N ILE A 266 -4.77 10.43 23.39
CA ILE A 266 -4.10 9.54 22.44
C ILE A 266 -4.87 9.58 21.13
N PHE A 267 -4.19 9.96 20.07
CA PHE A 267 -4.65 9.80 18.69
C PHE A 267 -3.95 8.58 18.12
N HIS A 268 -4.73 7.58 17.74
CA HIS A 268 -4.25 6.47 16.95
C HIS A 268 -4.85 6.57 15.56
N PHE A 269 -3.99 6.75 14.58
CA PHE A 269 -4.32 6.76 13.17
C PHE A 269 -3.87 5.43 12.55
N SER A 270 -4.75 4.78 11.79
CA SER A 270 -4.43 3.54 11.09
C SER A 270 -4.73 3.69 9.61
N CYS A 271 -3.75 3.41 8.76
CA CYS A 271 -3.91 3.30 7.31
C CYS A 271 -3.59 1.87 6.87
N LYS A 272 -4.54 1.21 6.22
CA LYS A 272 -4.41 -0.17 5.76
C LYS A 272 -4.90 -0.33 4.32
N ILE A 273 -4.03 -0.88 3.48
CA ILE A 273 -4.37 -1.35 2.15
C ILE A 273 -4.79 -2.82 2.23
N THR A 274 -5.94 -3.10 1.63
CA THR A 274 -6.58 -4.41 1.56
C THR A 274 -6.11 -5.19 0.33
N TYR A 275 -6.45 -6.50 0.27
CA TYR A 275 -6.05 -7.37 -0.84
C TYR A 275 -6.71 -7.00 -2.17
N ASP A 276 -7.86 -6.33 -2.13
CA ASP A 276 -8.58 -5.77 -3.29
C ASP A 276 -8.17 -4.32 -3.58
N LEU A 277 -7.02 -3.87 -3.04
CA LEU A 277 -6.40 -2.56 -3.29
C LEU A 277 -7.21 -1.36 -2.78
N ARG A 278 -8.11 -1.53 -1.82
CA ARG A 278 -8.79 -0.41 -1.14
C ARG A 278 -7.97 0.06 0.04
N THR A 279 -7.96 1.36 0.30
CA THR A 279 -7.43 1.93 1.54
C THR A 279 -8.54 2.09 2.57
N ILE A 280 -8.36 1.49 3.73
CA ILE A 280 -9.15 1.75 4.93
C ILE A 280 -8.32 2.64 5.84
N THR A 281 -8.88 3.77 6.21
CA THR A 281 -8.24 4.73 7.10
C THR A 281 -9.15 4.99 8.30
N SER A 282 -8.64 4.78 9.51
CA SER A 282 -9.39 4.95 10.76
C SER A 282 -8.67 5.90 11.72
N VAL A 283 -9.46 6.64 12.49
CA VAL A 283 -8.99 7.50 13.58
C VAL A 283 -9.63 7.02 14.87
N TYR A 284 -8.80 6.69 15.84
CA TYR A 284 -9.18 6.32 17.19
C TYR A 284 -8.71 7.42 18.14
N VAL A 285 -9.57 7.76 19.10
CA VAL A 285 -9.25 8.71 20.15
C VAL A 285 -9.50 8.05 21.49
N ASN A 286 -8.42 7.89 22.28
CA ASN A 286 -8.43 7.07 23.50
C ASN A 286 -9.10 5.70 23.24
N ASP A 287 -8.64 5.03 22.19
CA ASP A 287 -9.03 3.67 21.77
C ASP A 287 -10.46 3.53 21.24
N VAL A 288 -11.21 4.63 21.15
CA VAL A 288 -12.56 4.64 20.57
C VAL A 288 -12.48 5.14 19.12
N GLU A 289 -12.94 4.33 18.16
CA GLU A 289 -13.02 4.75 16.75
C GLU A 289 -13.95 5.96 16.63
N LYS A 290 -13.45 7.05 16.06
CA LYS A 290 -14.17 8.31 15.84
C LYS A 290 -14.54 8.55 14.38
N CYS A 291 -13.75 8.04 13.46
CA CYS A 291 -13.93 8.22 12.04
C CYS A 291 -13.28 7.07 11.28
N GLN A 292 -13.93 6.63 10.20
CA GLN A 292 -13.38 5.67 9.25
C GLN A 292 -13.75 6.11 7.84
N VAL A 293 -12.78 6.04 6.92
CA VAL A 293 -12.96 6.29 5.49
C VAL A 293 -12.43 5.09 4.72
N ILE A 294 -13.22 4.62 3.76
CA ILE A 294 -12.83 3.58 2.81
C ILE A 294 -12.72 4.21 1.43
N SER A 295 -11.53 4.13 0.83
CA SER A 295 -11.25 4.61 -0.52
C SER A 295 -11.11 3.43 -1.47
N ASP A 296 -11.68 3.55 -2.67
CA ASP A 296 -11.62 2.52 -3.73
C ASP A 296 -10.26 2.47 -4.45
N PHE A 297 -9.24 3.10 -3.86
CA PHE A 297 -7.88 3.13 -4.37
C PHE A 297 -6.89 2.95 -3.21
N PRO A 298 -5.69 2.43 -3.51
CA PRO A 298 -4.61 2.36 -2.53
C PRO A 298 -3.86 3.69 -2.49
N ILE A 299 -3.85 4.38 -1.34
CA ILE A 299 -3.06 5.61 -1.15
C ILE A 299 -1.58 5.26 -0.93
N LEU A 300 -0.68 5.89 -1.69
CA LEU A 300 0.77 5.63 -1.58
C LEU A 300 1.42 6.67 -0.65
N ILE A 301 1.73 6.28 0.57
CA ILE A 301 2.36 7.14 1.58
C ILE A 301 3.62 6.48 2.14
N TYR A 302 4.62 7.29 2.55
CA TYR A 302 5.77 6.74 3.25
C TYR A 302 5.33 6.24 4.63
N SER A 303 5.71 5.01 4.97
CA SER A 303 5.50 4.41 6.29
C SER A 303 6.63 4.69 7.28
N GLU A 304 7.68 5.39 6.84
CA GLU A 304 8.83 5.81 7.64
C GLU A 304 8.92 7.35 7.59
N TRP A 305 8.81 8.01 8.74
CA TRP A 305 8.79 9.48 8.82
C TRP A 305 10.16 10.14 8.70
N ASP A 306 11.25 9.39 8.81
CA ASP A 306 12.59 9.86 8.48
C ASP A 306 12.74 10.28 7.01
N SER A 307 11.81 9.84 6.16
CA SER A 307 11.68 10.22 4.76
C SER A 307 10.85 11.49 4.53
N LEU A 308 10.32 12.10 5.60
CA LEU A 308 9.48 13.29 5.59
C LEU A 308 10.12 14.41 6.41
N ASP A 309 9.92 15.66 5.99
CA ASP A 309 10.11 16.81 6.86
C ASP A 309 8.91 16.89 7.80
N VAL A 310 9.14 16.75 9.09
CA VAL A 310 8.08 16.73 10.11
C VAL A 310 8.10 18.02 10.90
N LEU A 311 7.03 18.80 10.80
CA LEU A 311 6.83 20.03 11.55
C LEU A 311 5.78 19.80 12.65
N VAL A 312 6.05 20.29 13.85
CA VAL A 312 5.11 20.26 14.98
C VAL A 312 4.76 21.68 15.39
N ASN A 313 3.48 22.01 15.54
CA ASN A 313 2.97 23.36 15.81
C ASN A 313 3.28 24.39 14.70
N LYS A 314 3.41 23.92 13.46
CA LYS A 314 3.68 24.75 12.28
C LYS A 314 3.15 24.08 11.02
N ARG A 315 2.59 24.88 10.10
CA ARG A 315 2.24 24.41 8.75
C ARG A 315 3.37 24.71 7.78
N ARG A 316 3.59 23.82 6.80
CA ARG A 316 4.48 24.12 5.69
C ARG A 316 3.99 25.37 4.94
N GLY A 317 4.88 26.34 4.78
CA GLY A 317 4.61 27.63 4.13
C GLY A 317 4.52 28.79 5.13
N ASP A 318 4.31 28.51 6.41
CA ASP A 318 4.34 29.53 7.45
C ASP A 318 5.80 29.93 7.75
N GLU A 319 6.05 31.21 7.99
CA GLU A 319 7.38 31.71 8.37
C GLU A 319 7.72 31.31 9.82
N GLU A 320 6.75 31.46 10.73
CA GLU A 320 6.90 31.24 12.18
C GLU A 320 6.03 30.07 12.67
N GLY A 321 6.14 29.73 13.96
CA GLY A 321 5.22 28.79 14.61
C GLY A 321 3.83 29.41 14.80
N GLN A 322 2.83 28.57 15.08
CA GLN A 322 1.45 29.02 15.19
C GLN A 322 1.18 29.74 16.53
N PRO A 323 0.19 30.65 16.60
CA PRO A 323 -0.20 31.33 17.84
C PRO A 323 -1.02 30.39 18.76
N PHE A 324 -0.45 29.22 19.06
CA PHE A 324 -1.08 28.12 19.73
C PHE A 324 -0.08 27.39 20.61
N GLU A 325 -0.53 26.92 21.77
CA GLU A 325 0.28 26.15 22.70
C GLU A 325 -0.19 24.69 22.68
N ILE A 326 0.77 23.80 22.46
CA ILE A 326 0.53 22.36 22.44
C ILE A 326 1.49 21.65 23.38
N TYR A 327 0.95 20.74 24.18
CA TYR A 327 1.73 19.78 24.94
C TYR A 327 1.88 18.51 24.11
N LEU A 328 3.11 18.16 23.75
CA LEU A 328 3.43 16.95 23.01
C LEU A 328 4.22 16.00 23.90
N LYS A 329 3.67 14.82 24.14
CA LYS A 329 4.33 13.79 24.96
C LYS A 329 5.00 12.73 24.11
N PHE A 330 4.34 12.35 23.01
CA PHE A 330 4.83 11.28 22.16
C PHE A 330 4.29 11.43 20.74
N VAL A 331 5.16 11.12 19.76
CA VAL A 331 4.77 10.83 18.38
C VAL A 331 5.54 9.61 17.95
N GLY A 332 4.82 8.58 17.52
CA GLY A 332 5.40 7.32 17.07
C GLY A 332 4.72 6.85 15.80
N VAL A 333 5.54 6.34 14.89
CA VAL A 333 5.07 5.79 13.61
C VAL A 333 5.56 4.35 13.56
N TYR A 334 4.60 3.46 13.43
CA TYR A 334 4.86 2.03 13.32
C TYR A 334 4.48 1.63 11.91
N GLY A 335 5.46 1.72 11.02
CA GLY A 335 5.39 1.19 9.67
C GLY A 335 5.55 -0.33 9.66
N LYS A 336 5.06 -0.97 8.60
CA LYS A 336 5.09 -2.43 8.32
C LYS A 336 4.02 -3.21 9.07
N ASN A 337 3.87 -4.49 8.72
CA ASN A 337 2.78 -5.39 9.14
C ASN A 337 2.74 -5.66 10.66
N VAL A 338 2.45 -4.64 11.47
CA VAL A 338 2.28 -4.75 12.91
C VAL A 338 1.14 -5.74 13.17
N SER A 339 1.47 -6.84 13.83
CA SER A 339 0.50 -7.87 14.17
C SER A 339 -0.57 -7.29 15.10
N PRO A 340 -1.79 -7.85 15.14
CA PRO A 340 -2.82 -7.40 16.08
C PRO A 340 -2.34 -7.39 17.55
N ILE A 341 -1.44 -8.31 17.91
CA ILE A 341 -0.84 -8.40 19.25
C ILE A 341 0.08 -7.20 19.50
N GLU A 342 0.99 -6.89 18.58
CA GLU A 342 1.88 -5.74 18.71
C GLU A 342 1.10 -4.41 18.70
N LYS A 343 0.03 -4.30 17.92
CA LYS A 343 -0.87 -3.13 17.97
C LYS A 343 -1.47 -2.95 19.36
N ALA A 344 -1.98 -4.03 19.95
CA ALA A 344 -2.52 -3.99 21.30
C ALA A 344 -1.44 -3.63 22.34
N GLN A 345 -0.22 -4.14 22.19
CA GLN A 345 0.91 -3.79 23.06
C GLN A 345 1.30 -2.31 22.95
N ASN A 346 1.37 -1.77 21.72
CA ASN A 346 1.66 -0.36 21.49
C ASN A 346 0.59 0.54 22.09
N LEU A 347 -0.68 0.14 21.97
CA LEU A 347 -1.81 0.86 22.55
C LEU A 347 -1.74 0.90 24.08
N LEU A 348 -1.54 -0.27 24.71
CA LEU A 348 -1.39 -0.38 26.17
C LEU A 348 -0.19 0.42 26.68
N TRP A 349 0.92 0.40 25.95
CA TRP A 349 2.10 1.21 26.27
C TRP A 349 1.80 2.71 26.16
N ALA A 350 1.13 3.15 25.09
CA ALA A 350 0.74 4.55 24.90
C ALA A 350 -0.26 5.02 25.97
N ASP A 351 -1.21 4.18 26.35
CA ASP A 351 -2.17 4.45 27.43
C ASP A 351 -1.48 4.58 28.79
N GLY A 352 -0.56 3.66 29.10
CA GLY A 352 0.28 3.75 30.29
C GLY A 352 1.15 5.01 30.31
N LEU A 353 1.73 5.39 29.16
CA LEU A 353 2.52 6.62 29.04
C LEU A 353 1.64 7.86 29.25
N ARG A 354 0.43 7.92 28.69
CA ARG A 354 -0.51 9.05 28.87
C ARG A 354 -0.84 9.30 30.34
N ASP A 355 -1.09 8.24 31.12
CA ASP A 355 -1.60 8.37 32.50
C ASP A 355 -0.51 8.58 33.56
N GLN A 356 0.77 8.48 33.18
CA GLN A 356 1.88 8.83 34.07
C GLN A 356 2.02 10.36 34.22
N ALA A 357 1.37 10.93 35.25
CA ALA A 357 1.43 12.36 35.55
C ALA A 357 2.85 12.90 35.80
N GLU A 358 3.73 12.06 36.33
CA GLU A 358 5.15 12.36 36.63
C GLU A 358 6.08 12.17 35.44
N SER A 359 5.56 11.82 34.25
CA SER A 359 6.39 11.75 33.06
C SER A 359 6.36 13.07 32.31
N SER A 360 7.54 13.48 31.85
CA SER A 360 7.75 14.71 31.13
C SER A 360 7.20 14.65 29.70
N GLY A 361 6.74 15.78 29.19
CA GLY A 361 6.52 16.04 27.78
C GLY A 361 7.09 17.39 27.39
N ILE A 362 6.90 17.79 26.14
CA ILE A 362 7.37 19.05 25.60
C ILE A 362 6.18 19.98 25.45
N LEU A 363 6.22 21.13 26.14
CA LEU A 363 5.29 22.22 25.89
C LEU A 363 5.89 23.11 24.81
N ILE A 364 5.17 23.25 23.71
CA ILE A 364 5.52 24.10 22.57
C ILE A 364 4.59 25.29 22.61
N GLY A 365 5.13 26.43 23.00
CA GLY A 365 4.40 27.68 23.15
C GLY A 365 4.14 28.42 21.85
N SER A 366 3.38 29.51 21.97
CA SER A 366 2.96 30.35 20.85
C SER A 366 4.16 30.87 20.05
N GLY A 367 4.11 30.73 18.72
CA GLY A 367 5.17 31.17 17.80
C GLY A 367 6.37 30.22 17.72
N SER A 368 6.42 29.18 18.56
CA SER A 368 7.49 28.17 18.56
C SER A 368 7.04 26.88 17.89
N TYR A 369 7.98 26.11 17.35
CA TYR A 369 7.73 24.86 16.66
C TYR A 369 8.92 23.92 16.75
N MET A 370 8.69 22.65 16.43
CA MET A 370 9.76 21.64 16.32
C MET A 370 9.85 21.16 14.87
N HIS A 371 11.08 20.87 14.41
CA HIS A 371 11.34 20.40 13.05
C HIS A 371 12.24 19.16 13.06
N GLY A 372 11.70 18.03 12.59
CA GLY A 372 12.46 16.84 12.22
C GLY A 372 12.81 16.91 10.74
N GLU A 373 14.10 17.05 10.44
CA GLU A 373 14.60 17.07 9.07
C GLU A 373 14.70 15.64 8.50
N ILE A 374 14.54 15.52 7.19
CA ILE A 374 14.71 14.25 6.48
C ILE A 374 16.08 13.63 6.76
N GLY A 375 16.07 12.38 7.21
CA GLY A 375 17.26 11.62 7.60
C GLY A 375 17.81 11.94 8.99
N ASN A 376 17.19 12.86 9.73
CA ASN A 376 17.55 13.17 11.11
C ASN A 376 16.47 12.63 12.08
N PRO A 377 16.82 11.68 12.96
CA PRO A 377 15.86 11.15 13.92
C PRO A 377 15.49 12.14 15.04
N ASN A 378 16.24 13.23 15.19
CA ASN A 378 16.03 14.22 16.25
C ASN A 378 15.28 15.44 15.73
N PHE A 379 14.42 15.98 16.59
CA PHE A 379 13.77 17.26 16.33
C PHE A 379 14.67 18.42 16.78
N THR A 380 14.71 19.47 15.96
CA THR A 380 15.28 20.76 16.32
C THR A 380 14.19 21.67 16.86
N GLU A 381 14.44 22.30 18.00
CA GLU A 381 13.54 23.28 18.62
C GLU A 381 13.77 24.66 18.02
N ILE A 382 12.70 25.33 17.57
CA ILE A 382 12.78 26.64 16.92
C ILE A 382 11.76 27.59 17.57
N GLY A 383 12.27 28.67 18.16
CA GLY A 383 11.50 29.63 18.94
C GLY A 383 12.06 29.80 20.34
N ASN A 384 11.40 30.62 21.16
CA ASN A 384 11.87 30.95 22.51
C ASN A 384 11.02 30.33 23.63
N ASP A 385 9.93 29.63 23.29
CA ASP A 385 8.97 29.09 24.25
C ASP A 385 8.77 27.59 24.03
N ILE A 386 9.85 26.83 24.17
CA ILE A 386 9.82 25.36 24.17
C ILE A 386 10.48 24.89 25.46
N LYS A 387 9.78 24.01 26.19
CA LYS A 387 10.25 23.52 27.49
C LYS A 387 9.77 22.10 27.76
N THR A 388 10.65 21.32 28.37
CA THR A 388 10.28 20.05 28.98
C THR A 388 9.59 20.31 30.31
N VAL A 389 8.36 19.82 30.47
CA VAL A 389 7.52 20.01 31.67
C VAL A 389 6.90 18.69 32.10
N MET A 390 6.60 18.57 33.40
CA MET A 390 5.80 17.46 33.89
C MET A 390 4.35 17.65 33.48
N GLN A 391 3.64 16.56 33.19
CA GLN A 391 2.22 16.64 32.81
C GLN A 391 1.35 17.29 33.91
N SER A 392 1.71 17.09 35.18
CA SER A 392 1.04 17.71 36.33
C SER A 392 1.17 19.24 36.40
N GLU A 393 2.13 19.83 35.68
CA GLU A 393 2.40 21.27 35.64
C GLU A 393 1.59 21.99 34.55
N VAL A 394 0.91 21.24 33.67
CA VAL A 394 0.17 21.80 32.52
C VAL A 394 -1.32 21.91 32.85
N SER A 395 -1.89 23.10 32.66
CA SER A 395 -3.34 23.32 32.77
C SER A 395 -4.00 23.07 31.42
N PHE A 396 -4.65 21.93 31.27
CA PHE A 396 -5.28 21.56 30.00
C PHE A 396 -6.67 22.17 29.81
N ALA A 397 -7.05 22.35 28.54
CA ALA A 397 -8.34 22.92 28.17
C ALA A 397 -9.50 22.03 28.63
N VAL A 398 -10.48 22.64 29.28
CA VAL A 398 -11.77 22.00 29.58
C VAL A 398 -12.82 22.65 28.69
N ILE A 399 -13.53 21.83 27.92
CA ILE A 399 -14.71 22.30 27.17
C ILE A 399 -15.88 22.19 28.14
N GLU A 400 -16.43 23.34 28.55
CA GLU A 400 -17.68 23.41 29.33
C GLU A 400 -18.91 23.03 28.51
#